data_AF-A0A3N4I731-F1
#
_entry.id   AF-A0A3N4I731-F1
#
_cell.length_a   1.000
_cell.length_b   1.000
_cell.length_c   1.000
_cell.angle_alpha   90.00
_cell.angle_beta   90.00
_cell.angle_gamma   90.00
#
_symmetry.space_group_name_H-M   'P 1'
#
loop_
_entity.id
_entity.type
_entity.pdbx_description
1 polymer ?
#
loop_
_entity_poly.entity_id
_entity_poly.type
_entity_poly.pdbx_seq_one_letter_code
_entity_poly.pdbx_strand_id
1 'polypeptide(L)'
;MSLEASKRQTTKWQPGRVIHTGIRSFEYVGLPHMRGNTVPGLPSPSAGLSSRHYIYICTSSVIKIQIWQAPIHLLQSMATSTTSYNTQLLARYLNPSSRLPTTTRPFTQLLTILYDPTHSSSRFCPPSPLFPTVESHLLFYLTDLEPHLAAYHANLNGNKRHEHLLNQCAHDFWLSVDIMAAHWTVLRDRHRARLLRQSQCELVAAALQALQAEVRSIISSDRMEDVEAFVEKVKTACKRTRVLLENFLLSPKLRSERIEVLLLQYLREDGVNLDVVMGLERAGEEKDRAVREYEESVPFSLRDI
;
A
#
# COMPACT_ATOMS: atom_id res chain seq x y z
N MET A 1 36.78 45.03 -32.95
CA MET A 1 36.11 43.77 -33.36
C MET A 1 37.16 42.67 -33.38
N SER A 2 37.24 41.86 -32.33
CA SER A 2 38.08 40.66 -32.29
C SER A 2 37.33 39.60 -31.50
N LEU A 3 36.99 38.49 -32.16
CA LEU A 3 36.23 37.36 -31.61
C LEU A 3 37.21 36.32 -31.08
N GLU A 4 37.25 36.13 -29.77
CA GLU A 4 37.94 34.99 -29.16
C GLU A 4 37.03 33.76 -29.15
N ALA A 5 37.46 32.73 -29.87
CA ALA A 5 36.81 31.42 -29.90
C ALA A 5 37.27 30.56 -28.71
N SER A 6 36.38 30.36 -27.75
CA SER A 6 36.56 29.42 -26.63
C SER A 6 36.36 27.98 -27.11
N LYS A 7 37.45 27.22 -27.21
CA LYS A 7 37.43 25.78 -27.50
C LYS A 7 37.00 25.01 -26.24
N ARG A 8 35.76 24.51 -26.22
CA ARG A 8 35.33 23.48 -25.25
C ARG A 8 35.87 22.12 -25.67
N GLN A 9 36.67 21.49 -24.81
CA GLN A 9 37.04 20.09 -24.92
C GLN A 9 35.83 19.20 -24.63
N THR A 10 35.37 18.46 -25.62
CA THR A 10 34.40 17.37 -25.46
C THR A 10 35.15 16.12 -25.01
N THR A 11 34.92 15.67 -23.78
CA THR A 11 35.38 14.36 -23.31
C THR A 11 34.58 13.26 -24.01
N LYS A 12 35.32 12.42 -24.73
CA LYS A 12 34.83 11.26 -25.49
C LYS A 12 34.32 10.18 -24.52
N TRP A 13 33.05 9.81 -24.65
CA TRP A 13 32.45 8.69 -23.93
C TRP A 13 33.00 7.37 -24.49
N GLN A 14 33.52 6.48 -23.62
CA GLN A 14 33.94 5.13 -24.02
C GLN A 14 33.02 4.08 -23.38
N PRO A 15 32.37 3.20 -24.17
CA PRO A 15 31.63 2.07 -23.63
C PRO A 15 32.58 0.91 -23.37
N GLY A 16 32.50 0.30 -22.18
CA GLY A 16 33.13 -0.99 -21.93
C GLY A 16 33.81 -1.11 -20.58
N ARG A 17 33.02 -1.24 -19.51
CA ARG A 17 33.42 -2.00 -18.31
C ARG A 17 32.19 -2.61 -17.68
N VAL A 18 32.01 -3.91 -17.93
CA VAL A 18 31.09 -4.77 -17.18
C VAL A 18 31.68 -4.92 -15.78
N ILE A 19 31.06 -4.27 -14.80
CA ILE A 19 31.35 -4.52 -13.39
C ILE A 19 30.47 -5.70 -13.00
N HIS A 20 31.07 -6.89 -12.86
CA HIS A 20 30.43 -8.01 -12.18
C HIS A 20 30.33 -7.67 -10.68
N THR A 21 29.19 -7.13 -10.24
CA THR A 21 28.84 -7.15 -8.83
C THR A 21 28.33 -8.54 -8.50
N GLY A 22 29.21 -9.37 -7.93
CA GLY A 22 28.85 -10.67 -7.38
C GLY A 22 27.79 -10.50 -6.28
N ILE A 23 26.61 -11.05 -6.51
CA ILE A 23 25.62 -11.30 -5.46
C ILE A 23 26.23 -12.41 -4.59
N ARG A 24 26.76 -12.04 -3.43
CA ARG A 24 27.04 -13.02 -2.37
C ARG A 24 25.69 -13.45 -1.79
N SER A 25 25.40 -14.73 -1.96
CA SER A 25 24.45 -15.47 -1.15
C SER A 25 24.71 -15.16 0.33
N PHE A 26 23.71 -14.60 1.01
CA PHE A 26 23.77 -14.43 2.46
C PHE A 26 23.41 -15.76 3.11
N GLU A 27 24.41 -16.37 3.74
CA GLU A 27 24.20 -17.37 4.77
C GLU A 27 23.33 -16.76 5.88
N TYR A 28 22.31 -17.51 6.27
CA TYR A 28 21.49 -17.22 7.45
C TYR A 28 22.41 -17.20 8.68
N VAL A 29 22.71 -16.02 9.21
CA VAL A 29 23.30 -15.90 10.54
C VAL A 29 22.21 -16.27 11.54
N GLY A 30 22.30 -17.51 12.05
CA GLY A 30 21.39 -18.03 13.08
C GLY A 30 21.39 -17.13 14.31
N LEU A 31 20.18 -16.83 14.80
CA LEU A 31 19.99 -16.20 16.10
C LEU A 31 20.62 -17.08 17.19
N PRO A 32 21.32 -16.51 18.18
CA PRO A 32 21.89 -17.26 19.28
C PRO A 32 20.78 -17.94 20.08
N HIS A 33 20.82 -19.27 20.14
CA HIS A 33 20.06 -20.07 21.08
C HIS A 33 20.39 -19.61 22.51
N MET A 34 19.42 -18.97 23.16
CA MET A 34 19.38 -18.84 24.61
C MET A 34 19.31 -20.25 25.21
N ARG A 35 20.42 -20.72 25.77
CA ARG A 35 20.47 -21.96 26.55
C ARG A 35 19.63 -21.76 27.82
N GLY A 36 18.43 -22.34 27.83
CA GLY A 36 17.69 -22.60 29.06
C GLY A 36 18.32 -23.78 29.79
N ASN A 37 18.60 -23.60 31.07
CA ASN A 37 19.04 -24.66 31.97
C ASN A 37 17.95 -25.74 32.08
N THR A 38 18.27 -26.96 31.65
CA THR A 38 17.45 -28.16 31.86
C THR A 38 17.66 -28.71 33.27
N VAL A 39 16.57 -28.80 34.02
CA VAL A 39 16.43 -29.60 35.24
C VAL A 39 16.23 -31.07 34.83
N PRO A 40 16.91 -32.06 35.45
CA PRO A 40 16.77 -33.46 35.09
C PRO A 40 15.59 -34.12 35.81
N GLY A 41 14.77 -34.85 35.06
CA GLY A 41 13.86 -35.86 35.59
C GLY A 41 12.44 -35.81 35.04
N LEU A 42 12.16 -36.56 33.97
CA LEU A 42 10.93 -37.32 33.71
C LEU A 42 11.04 -38.07 32.35
N PRO A 43 10.39 -39.23 32.19
CA PRO A 43 10.75 -40.24 31.19
C PRO A 43 10.10 -40.00 29.82
N SER A 44 10.82 -40.41 28.78
CA SER A 44 10.34 -40.51 27.40
C SER A 44 9.24 -41.57 27.24
N PRO A 45 8.22 -41.32 26.39
CA PRO A 45 7.46 -42.38 25.74
C PRO A 45 7.96 -42.63 24.32
N SER A 46 7.89 -43.92 24.00
CA SER A 46 8.36 -44.65 22.85
C SER A 46 7.70 -44.33 21.51
N ALA A 47 8.44 -44.68 20.46
CA ALA A 47 8.12 -44.62 19.04
C ALA A 47 6.89 -45.45 18.62
N GLY A 48 6.24 -45.03 17.52
CA GLY A 48 5.39 -45.90 16.72
C GLY A 48 4.49 -45.19 15.71
N LEU A 49 4.76 -45.47 14.43
CA LEU A 49 3.86 -45.40 13.26
C LEU A 49 3.82 -44.12 12.40
N SER A 50 4.59 -44.25 11.32
CA SER A 50 4.49 -43.53 10.04
C SER A 50 3.11 -43.70 9.39
N SER A 51 2.46 -42.57 9.11
CA SER A 51 1.46 -42.43 8.05
C SER A 51 1.47 -40.98 7.59
N ARG A 52 2.01 -40.74 6.39
CA ARG A 52 1.99 -39.42 5.73
C ARG A 52 0.56 -39.09 5.33
N HIS A 53 -0.16 -38.40 6.21
CA HIS A 53 -1.33 -37.61 5.80
C HIS A 53 -0.83 -36.23 5.40
N TYR A 54 -1.08 -35.84 4.15
CA TYR A 54 -1.01 -34.45 3.75
C TYR A 54 -2.14 -33.71 4.47
N ILE A 55 -1.82 -33.04 5.57
CA ILE A 55 -2.72 -32.04 6.15
C ILE A 55 -2.60 -30.81 5.26
N TYR A 56 -3.62 -30.59 4.42
CA TYR A 56 -3.90 -29.24 3.94
C TYR A 56 -4.25 -28.40 5.16
N ILE A 57 -3.30 -27.58 5.64
CA ILE A 57 -3.61 -26.52 6.59
C ILE A 57 -4.31 -25.43 5.78
N CYS A 58 -5.61 -25.61 5.58
CA CYS A 58 -6.52 -24.52 5.29
C CYS A 58 -6.63 -23.74 6.60
N THR A 59 -5.93 -22.61 6.75
CA THR A 59 -6.12 -21.70 7.89
C THR A 59 -7.48 -21.01 7.74
N SER A 60 -8.56 -21.78 7.90
CA SER A 60 -9.87 -21.26 8.26
C SER A 60 -9.78 -20.90 9.73
N SER A 61 -9.19 -19.73 10.00
CA SER A 61 -9.36 -19.09 11.29
C SER A 61 -10.82 -18.67 11.37
N VAL A 62 -11.65 -19.54 11.95
CA VAL A 62 -12.93 -19.15 12.54
C VAL A 62 -12.58 -18.19 13.67
N ILE A 63 -12.38 -16.91 13.33
CA ILE A 63 -12.40 -15.85 14.31
C ILE A 63 -13.84 -15.82 14.81
N LYS A 64 -14.07 -16.30 16.03
CA LYS A 64 -15.26 -15.93 16.79
C LYS A 64 -15.17 -14.41 17.01
N ILE A 65 -15.65 -13.65 16.03
CA ILE A 65 -15.82 -12.21 16.14
C ILE A 65 -17.04 -12.02 17.03
N GLN A 66 -16.81 -11.74 18.32
CA GLN A 66 -17.80 -11.03 19.11
C GLN A 66 -18.17 -9.77 18.32
N ILE A 67 -19.46 -9.60 18.03
CA ILE A 67 -19.96 -8.38 17.42
C ILE A 67 -19.75 -7.28 18.46
N TRP A 68 -18.68 -6.51 18.32
CA TRP A 68 -18.47 -5.30 19.11
C TRP A 68 -19.53 -4.31 18.68
N GLN A 69 -20.54 -4.10 19.53
CA GLN A 69 -21.37 -2.91 19.45
C GLN A 69 -20.45 -1.72 19.68
N ALA A 70 -20.04 -1.03 18.62
CA ALA A 70 -19.42 0.28 18.76
C ALA A 70 -20.36 1.13 19.62
N PRO A 71 -19.89 1.73 20.72
CA PRO A 71 -20.78 2.45 21.61
C PRO A 71 -21.41 3.63 20.87
N ILE A 72 -22.75 3.62 20.75
CA ILE A 72 -23.56 4.66 20.10
C ILE A 72 -23.21 6.08 20.62
N HIS A 73 -22.74 6.18 21.86
CA HIS A 73 -22.31 7.45 22.46
C HIS A 73 -21.04 8.05 21.85
N LEU A 74 -20.12 7.26 21.27
CA LEU A 74 -18.96 7.78 20.55
C LEU A 74 -19.37 8.47 19.25
N LEU A 75 -20.33 7.89 18.52
CA LEU A 75 -20.86 8.50 17.29
C LEU A 75 -21.63 9.80 17.59
N GLN A 76 -22.31 9.86 18.74
CA GLN A 76 -23.01 11.06 19.19
C GLN A 76 -22.05 12.16 19.70
N SER A 77 -20.91 11.80 20.32
CA SER A 77 -19.91 12.79 20.75
C SER A 77 -19.14 13.38 19.56
N MET A 78 -18.86 12.57 18.54
CA MET A 78 -18.24 13.03 17.29
C MET A 78 -19.14 13.97 16.48
N ALA A 79 -20.47 13.84 16.61
CA ALA A 79 -21.44 14.69 15.92
C ALA A 79 -21.74 16.02 16.63
N THR A 80 -21.38 16.16 17.90
CA THR A 80 -21.72 17.34 18.73
C THR A 80 -20.56 18.29 18.97
N SER A 81 -19.30 17.89 18.74
CA SER A 81 -18.21 18.85 18.62
C SER A 81 -18.28 19.61 17.29
N THR A 82 -17.60 20.74 17.16
CA THR A 82 -17.43 21.52 15.92
C THR A 82 -16.58 20.74 14.92
N THR A 83 -17.05 19.57 14.52
CA THR A 83 -16.30 18.58 13.77
C THR A 83 -16.54 18.79 12.29
N SER A 84 -15.47 18.70 11.51
CA SER A 84 -15.48 18.79 10.04
C SER A 84 -16.61 17.96 9.45
N TYR A 85 -17.22 18.42 8.35
CA TYR A 85 -18.20 17.68 7.55
C TYR A 85 -17.78 16.22 7.30
N ASN A 86 -16.49 16.01 7.10
CA ASN A 86 -15.88 14.69 6.90
C ASN A 86 -16.15 13.76 8.08
N THR A 87 -16.05 14.27 9.30
CA THR A 87 -16.27 13.49 10.51
C THR A 87 -17.73 13.08 10.67
N GLN A 88 -18.68 13.93 10.27
CA GLN A 88 -20.11 13.58 10.25
C GLN A 88 -20.41 12.51 9.20
N LEU A 89 -19.77 12.60 8.02
CA LEU A 89 -19.92 11.58 6.99
C LEU A 89 -19.39 10.23 7.48
N LEU A 90 -18.17 10.21 8.04
CA LEU A 90 -17.57 9.00 8.60
C LEU A 90 -18.41 8.40 9.74
N ALA A 91 -19.01 9.24 10.58
CA ALA A 91 -19.93 8.79 11.63
C ALA A 91 -21.18 8.08 11.09
N ARG A 92 -21.69 8.47 9.90
CA ARG A 92 -22.80 7.76 9.25
C ARG A 92 -22.41 6.35 8.82
N TYR A 93 -21.21 6.18 8.29
CA TYR A 93 -20.67 4.87 7.91
C TYR A 93 -20.34 4.00 9.13
N LEU A 94 -20.09 4.58 10.29
CA LEU A 94 -19.89 3.82 11.52
C LEU A 94 -21.21 3.38 12.17
N ASN A 95 -22.38 3.81 11.68
CA ASN A 95 -23.65 3.44 12.27
C ASN A 95 -23.95 1.94 12.03
N PRO A 96 -24.08 1.10 13.06
CA PRO A 96 -24.33 -0.34 12.93
C PRO A 96 -25.64 -0.68 12.20
N SER A 97 -26.59 0.27 12.13
CA SER A 97 -27.86 0.11 11.45
C SER A 97 -27.77 0.34 9.94
N SER A 98 -26.67 0.89 9.44
CA SER A 98 -26.44 1.04 8.01
C SER A 98 -26.15 -0.33 7.39
N ARG A 99 -26.93 -0.72 6.37
CA ARG A 99 -26.66 -1.92 5.56
C ARG A 99 -25.48 -1.63 4.65
N LEU A 100 -24.29 -1.60 5.24
CA LEU A 100 -23.07 -1.43 4.47
C LEU A 100 -22.77 -2.70 3.66
N PRO A 101 -22.25 -2.55 2.42
CA PRO A 101 -21.71 -3.66 1.67
C PRO A 101 -20.70 -4.47 2.51
N THR A 102 -20.60 -5.78 2.27
CA THR A 102 -19.66 -6.64 2.98
C THR A 102 -18.20 -6.19 2.81
N THR A 103 -17.90 -5.50 1.70
CA THR A 103 -16.60 -4.89 1.38
C THR A 103 -16.20 -3.76 2.31
N THR A 104 -17.16 -3.11 2.98
CA THR A 104 -16.93 -2.00 3.93
C THR A 104 -16.62 -2.44 5.36
N ARG A 105 -16.56 -3.76 5.65
CA ARG A 105 -16.27 -4.25 7.01
C ARG A 105 -14.84 -3.95 7.51
N PRO A 106 -13.77 -4.07 6.70
CA PRO A 106 -12.43 -3.64 7.11
C PRO A 106 -12.39 -2.14 7.43
N PHE A 107 -13.22 -1.37 6.72
CA PHE A 107 -13.27 0.08 6.87
C PHE A 107 -13.81 0.53 8.22
N THR A 108 -14.89 -0.09 8.71
CA THR A 108 -15.44 0.27 10.02
C THR A 108 -14.44 -0.01 11.15
N GLN A 109 -13.62 -1.07 11.04
CA GLN A 109 -12.55 -1.34 11.99
C GLN A 109 -11.48 -0.25 11.97
N LEU A 110 -11.05 0.16 10.78
CA LEU A 110 -10.00 1.17 10.64
C LEU A 110 -10.49 2.56 11.08
N LEU A 111 -11.71 2.94 10.74
CA LEU A 111 -12.33 4.15 11.26
C LEU A 111 -12.49 4.11 12.78
N THR A 112 -12.90 2.96 13.33
CA THR A 112 -12.97 2.80 14.78
C THR A 112 -11.60 3.02 15.39
N ILE A 113 -10.55 2.43 14.82
CA ILE A 113 -9.17 2.63 15.26
C ILE A 113 -8.72 4.10 15.17
N LEU A 114 -9.07 4.80 14.09
CA LEU A 114 -8.64 6.17 13.86
C LEU A 114 -9.32 7.17 14.79
N TYR A 115 -10.59 6.92 15.12
CA TYR A 115 -11.41 7.87 15.87
C TYR A 115 -11.77 7.42 17.28
N ASP A 116 -11.40 6.22 17.71
CA ASP A 116 -11.59 5.79 19.09
C ASP A 116 -10.54 6.49 20.00
N PRO A 117 -10.98 7.42 20.87
CA PRO A 117 -10.08 8.14 21.76
C PRO A 117 -9.38 7.22 22.77
N THR A 118 -9.99 6.08 23.11
CA THR A 118 -9.35 5.06 23.97
C THR A 118 -8.18 4.37 23.27
N HIS A 119 -8.17 4.43 21.94
CA HIS A 119 -7.14 3.88 21.06
C HIS A 119 -6.11 4.91 20.61
N SER A 120 -6.08 6.11 21.21
CA SER A 120 -4.99 7.08 21.01
C SER A 120 -3.60 6.52 21.35
N SER A 121 -3.54 5.43 22.14
CA SER A 121 -2.31 4.65 22.43
C SER A 121 -2.12 3.42 21.54
N SER A 122 -3.12 3.08 20.71
CA SER A 122 -3.12 1.91 19.85
C SER A 122 -1.96 1.96 18.86
N ARG A 123 -1.37 0.79 18.60
CA ARG A 123 -0.34 0.60 17.56
C ARG A 123 -0.86 0.92 16.16
N PHE A 124 -2.18 1.09 16.04
CA PHE A 124 -2.87 1.33 14.80
C PHE A 124 -3.31 2.80 14.59
N CYS A 125 -2.80 3.77 15.38
CA CYS A 125 -3.10 5.18 15.12
C CYS A 125 -1.95 5.82 14.30
N PRO A 126 -2.22 6.51 13.18
CA PRO A 126 -1.19 7.20 12.41
C PRO A 126 -0.59 8.35 13.25
N PRO A 127 0.69 8.71 13.03
CA PRO A 127 1.26 9.91 13.63
C PRO A 127 0.43 11.14 13.27
N SER A 128 0.28 12.08 14.21
CA SER A 128 -0.54 13.29 14.05
C SER A 128 -0.34 14.02 12.71
N PRO A 129 0.90 14.22 12.19
CA PRO A 129 1.11 14.88 10.90
C PRO A 129 0.55 14.13 9.68
N LEU A 130 0.34 12.81 9.77
CA LEU A 130 -0.20 11.98 8.70
C LEU A 130 -1.70 11.73 8.83
N PHE A 131 -2.30 12.08 9.97
CA PHE A 131 -3.72 11.85 10.22
C PHE A 131 -4.62 12.50 9.15
N PRO A 132 -4.45 13.79 8.78
CA PRO A 132 -5.29 14.43 7.77
C PRO A 132 -5.17 13.76 6.39
N THR A 133 -3.97 13.27 6.07
CA THR A 133 -3.71 12.56 4.82
C THR A 133 -4.45 11.22 4.75
N VAL A 134 -4.36 10.43 5.83
CA VAL A 134 -5.09 9.15 5.93
C VAL A 134 -6.59 9.41 5.87
N GLU A 135 -7.08 10.36 6.67
CA GLU A 135 -8.49 10.75 6.68
C GLU A 135 -8.98 11.15 5.29
N SER A 136 -8.24 12.01 4.57
CA SER A 136 -8.58 12.41 3.21
C SER A 136 -8.62 11.23 2.23
N HIS A 137 -7.71 10.26 2.36
CA HIS A 137 -7.67 9.08 1.50
C HIS A 137 -8.82 8.12 1.76
N LEU A 138 -9.20 7.95 3.02
CA LEU A 138 -10.39 7.20 3.41
C LEU A 138 -11.67 7.87 2.96
N LEU A 139 -11.73 9.19 3.08
CA LEU A 139 -12.86 9.96 2.64
C LEU A 139 -13.07 9.80 1.14
N PHE A 140 -12.01 9.93 0.34
CA PHE A 140 -12.06 9.71 -1.10
C PHE A 140 -12.64 8.34 -1.47
N TYR A 141 -12.25 7.27 -0.75
CA TYR A 141 -12.84 5.96 -0.98
C TYR A 141 -14.36 6.00 -0.84
N LEU A 142 -14.87 6.64 0.21
CA LEU A 142 -16.31 6.69 0.47
C LEU A 142 -17.08 7.64 -0.43
N THR A 143 -16.48 8.77 -0.80
CA THR A 143 -17.19 9.84 -1.52
C THR A 143 -17.11 9.66 -3.02
N ASP A 144 -16.02 9.08 -3.52
CA ASP A 144 -15.74 9.00 -4.96
C ASP A 144 -15.76 7.54 -5.44
N LEU A 145 -14.96 6.65 -4.83
CA LEU A 145 -14.73 5.30 -5.37
C LEU A 145 -15.87 4.31 -5.05
N GLU A 146 -16.31 4.22 -3.80
CA GLU A 146 -17.36 3.29 -3.36
C GLU A 146 -18.68 3.50 -4.10
N PRO A 147 -19.18 4.75 -4.28
CA PRO A 147 -20.41 4.96 -5.04
C PRO A 147 -20.29 4.49 -6.49
N HIS A 148 -19.11 4.64 -7.09
CA HIS A 148 -18.83 4.16 -8.45
C HIS A 148 -18.83 2.63 -8.52
N LEU A 149 -18.19 1.96 -7.56
CA LEU A 149 -18.22 0.49 -7.46
C LEU A 149 -19.64 -0.03 -7.20
N ALA A 150 -20.42 0.65 -6.35
CA ALA A 150 -21.81 0.30 -6.06
C ALA A 150 -22.70 0.43 -7.31
N ALA A 151 -22.48 1.45 -8.13
CA ALA A 151 -23.16 1.61 -9.41
C ALA A 151 -22.88 0.43 -10.36
N TYR A 152 -21.63 -0.04 -10.41
CA TYR A 152 -21.32 -1.28 -11.14
C TYR A 152 -22.08 -2.48 -10.59
N HIS A 153 -22.03 -2.71 -9.28
CA HIS A 153 -22.74 -3.82 -8.64
C HIS A 153 -24.23 -3.87 -8.99
N ALA A 154 -24.90 -2.71 -9.04
CA ALA A 154 -26.30 -2.60 -9.44
C ALA A 154 -26.56 -3.09 -10.88
N ASN A 155 -25.57 -2.93 -11.78
CA ASN A 155 -25.67 -3.27 -13.20
C ASN A 155 -25.19 -4.70 -13.54
N LEU A 156 -24.60 -5.45 -12.59
CA LEU A 156 -23.95 -6.72 -12.89
C LEU A 156 -24.89 -7.88 -13.24
N ASN A 157 -26.21 -7.75 -13.09
CA ASN A 157 -27.19 -8.82 -13.33
C ASN A 157 -26.81 -10.16 -12.65
N GLY A 158 -26.10 -10.12 -11.51
CA GLY A 158 -25.64 -11.30 -10.77
C GLY A 158 -24.35 -11.96 -11.28
N ASN A 159 -23.56 -11.30 -12.14
CA ASN A 159 -22.26 -11.81 -12.58
C ASN A 159 -21.23 -11.84 -11.42
N LYS A 160 -21.07 -13.01 -10.80
CA LYS A 160 -20.15 -13.25 -9.67
C LYS A 160 -18.69 -12.95 -9.97
N ARG A 161 -18.24 -13.12 -11.22
CA ARG A 161 -16.85 -12.82 -11.61
C ARG A 161 -16.60 -11.32 -11.49
N HIS A 162 -17.48 -10.51 -12.07
CA HIS A 162 -17.36 -9.05 -11.98
C HIS A 162 -17.52 -8.56 -10.53
N GLU A 163 -18.42 -9.16 -9.75
CA GLU A 163 -18.55 -8.85 -8.33
C GLU A 163 -17.24 -9.10 -7.57
N HIS A 164 -16.58 -10.24 -7.83
CA HIS A 164 -15.28 -10.54 -7.25
C HIS A 164 -14.20 -9.52 -7.65
N LEU A 165 -14.16 -9.11 -8.93
CA LEU A 165 -13.21 -8.12 -9.42
C LEU A 165 -13.40 -6.74 -8.76
N LEU A 166 -14.65 -6.29 -8.60
CA LEU A 166 -14.96 -5.03 -7.90
C LEU A 166 -14.56 -5.10 -6.42
N ASN A 167 -14.83 -6.24 -5.77
CA ASN A 167 -14.40 -6.47 -4.39
C ASN A 167 -12.86 -6.45 -4.26
N GLN A 168 -12.16 -7.02 -5.25
CA GLN A 168 -10.70 -6.97 -5.33
C GLN A 168 -10.20 -5.54 -5.55
N CYS A 169 -10.84 -4.76 -6.42
CA CYS A 169 -10.51 -3.36 -6.66
C CYS A 169 -10.63 -2.53 -5.37
N ALA A 170 -11.72 -2.71 -4.63
CA ALA A 170 -11.88 -2.10 -3.31
C ALA A 170 -10.72 -2.52 -2.39
N HIS A 171 -10.45 -3.83 -2.29
CA HIS A 171 -9.37 -4.35 -1.45
C HIS A 171 -7.99 -3.81 -1.83
N ASP A 172 -7.65 -3.70 -3.12
CA ASP A 172 -6.38 -3.17 -3.58
C ASP A 172 -6.20 -1.69 -3.23
N PHE A 173 -7.28 -0.90 -3.28
CA PHE A 173 -7.28 0.48 -2.78
C PHE A 173 -7.05 0.51 -1.26
N TRP A 174 -7.78 -0.33 -0.52
CA TRP A 174 -7.65 -0.48 0.94
C TRP A 174 -6.25 -0.83 1.40
N LEU A 175 -5.58 -1.70 0.66
CA LEU A 175 -4.29 -2.23 1.02
C LEU A 175 -3.22 -1.14 1.18
N SER A 176 -3.38 0.00 0.50
CA SER A 176 -2.50 1.17 0.70
C SER A 176 -2.54 1.69 2.15
N VAL A 177 -3.70 1.66 2.79
CA VAL A 177 -3.89 2.07 4.19
C VAL A 177 -3.39 0.98 5.14
N ASP A 178 -3.67 -0.29 4.87
CA ASP A 178 -3.19 -1.41 5.69
C ASP A 178 -1.66 -1.47 5.73
N ILE A 179 -1.01 -1.14 4.61
CA ILE A 179 0.44 -1.06 4.51
C ILE A 179 0.97 0.08 5.35
N MET A 180 0.36 1.25 5.25
CA MET A 180 0.69 2.34 6.16
C MET A 180 0.49 1.89 7.61
N ALA A 181 -0.56 1.12 7.90
CA ALA A 181 -0.84 0.60 9.23
C ALA A 181 0.25 -0.33 9.76
N ALA A 182 0.75 -1.24 8.92
CA ALA A 182 1.90 -2.07 9.24
C ALA A 182 3.14 -1.23 9.58
N HIS A 183 3.31 -0.08 8.91
CA HIS A 183 4.43 0.84 9.13
C HIS A 183 4.19 1.93 10.19
N TRP A 184 2.97 2.09 10.70
CA TRP A 184 2.66 3.15 11.68
C TRP A 184 3.48 3.03 12.95
N THR A 185 3.79 1.80 13.37
CA THR A 185 4.68 1.58 14.52
C THR A 185 6.02 2.29 14.33
N VAL A 186 6.68 2.09 13.19
CA VAL A 186 7.97 2.71 12.84
C VAL A 186 7.84 4.24 12.72
N LEU A 187 6.81 4.72 12.02
CA LEU A 187 6.60 6.17 11.84
C LEU A 187 6.29 6.87 13.18
N ARG A 188 5.54 6.21 14.06
CA ARG A 188 5.19 6.73 15.37
C ARG A 188 6.39 6.73 16.31
N ASP A 189 7.23 5.70 16.26
CA ASP A 189 8.46 5.66 17.04
C ASP A 189 9.41 6.78 16.59
N ARG A 190 9.50 7.03 15.27
CA ARG A 190 10.20 8.21 14.73
C ARG A 190 9.56 9.51 15.21
N HIS A 191 8.24 9.64 15.17
CA HIS A 191 7.55 10.85 15.61
C HIS A 191 7.80 11.15 17.09
N ARG A 192 7.70 10.14 17.96
CA ARG A 192 7.99 10.25 19.40
C ARG A 192 9.45 10.62 19.66
N ALA A 193 10.37 10.10 18.85
CA ALA A 193 11.78 10.46 18.89
C ALA A 193 12.11 11.79 18.17
N ARG A 194 11.13 12.51 17.63
CA ARG A 194 11.30 13.72 16.79
C ARG A 194 12.19 13.50 15.55
N LEU A 195 12.20 12.27 15.03
CA LEU A 195 12.89 11.85 13.82
C LEU A 195 11.98 11.78 12.58
N LEU A 196 10.66 11.89 12.76
CA LEU A 196 9.71 11.98 11.64
C LEU A 196 9.75 13.41 11.09
N ARG A 197 10.38 13.59 9.94
CA ARG A 197 10.50 14.91 9.30
C ARG A 197 9.22 15.28 8.58
N GLN A 198 8.93 16.58 8.54
CA GLN A 198 7.80 17.14 7.81
C GLN A 198 7.84 16.74 6.32
N SER A 199 9.03 16.75 5.70
CA SER A 199 9.20 16.34 4.30
C SER A 199 8.77 14.90 4.02
N GLN A 200 8.95 13.98 4.97
CA GLN A 200 8.48 12.59 4.83
C GLN A 200 6.95 12.54 4.83
N CYS A 201 6.31 13.31 5.71
CA CYS A 201 4.86 13.40 5.77
C CYS A 201 4.27 14.01 4.49
N GLU A 202 4.91 15.06 3.96
CA GLU A 202 4.51 15.69 2.69
C GLU A 202 4.66 14.74 1.50
N LEU A 203 5.73 13.94 1.43
CA LEU A 203 5.90 12.97 0.34
C LEU A 203 4.85 11.86 0.38
N VAL A 204 4.52 11.35 1.58
CA VAL A 204 3.44 10.36 1.74
C VAL A 204 2.10 10.98 1.34
N ALA A 205 1.86 12.24 1.72
CA ALA A 205 0.65 12.96 1.31
C ALA A 205 0.56 13.14 -0.20
N ALA A 206 1.65 13.59 -0.84
CA ALA A 206 1.71 13.74 -2.29
C ALA A 206 1.47 12.40 -3.02
N ALA A 207 2.04 11.29 -2.54
CA ALA A 207 1.83 9.98 -3.13
C ALA A 207 0.36 9.52 -3.06
N LEU A 208 -0.31 9.71 -1.91
CA LEU A 208 -1.72 9.35 -1.76
C LEU A 208 -2.65 10.29 -2.54
N GLN A 209 -2.34 11.58 -2.60
CA GLN A 209 -3.10 12.54 -3.41
C GLN A 209 -2.95 12.25 -4.90
N ALA A 210 -1.76 11.87 -5.37
CA ALA A 210 -1.54 11.44 -6.75
C ALA A 210 -2.37 10.18 -7.08
N LEU A 211 -2.42 9.19 -6.18
CA LEU A 211 -3.28 8.02 -6.34
C LEU A 211 -4.76 8.41 -6.44
N GLN A 212 -5.25 9.29 -5.55
CA GLN A 212 -6.64 9.77 -5.61
C GLN A 212 -6.94 10.49 -6.92
N ALA A 213 -6.04 11.37 -7.38
CA ALA A 213 -6.21 12.10 -8.63
C ALA A 213 -6.25 11.15 -9.84
N GLU A 214 -5.37 10.15 -9.87
CA GLU A 214 -5.35 9.13 -10.91
C GLU A 214 -6.64 8.28 -10.90
N VAL A 215 -7.06 7.79 -9.74
CA VAL A 215 -8.31 7.02 -9.62
C VAL A 215 -9.52 7.87 -10.01
N ARG A 216 -9.55 9.16 -9.65
CA ARG A 216 -10.60 10.09 -10.08
C ARG A 216 -10.60 10.27 -11.59
N SER A 217 -9.43 10.35 -12.22
CA SER A 217 -9.32 10.41 -13.68
C SER A 217 -9.84 9.13 -14.33
N ILE A 218 -9.53 7.96 -13.76
CA ILE A 218 -10.05 6.66 -14.23
C ILE A 218 -11.58 6.66 -14.15
N ILE A 219 -12.15 6.99 -12.99
CA ILE A 219 -13.61 7.10 -12.77
C ILE A 219 -14.25 8.06 -13.78
N SER A 220 -13.67 9.23 -13.99
CA SER A 220 -14.23 10.27 -14.88
C SER A 220 -14.21 9.85 -16.36
N SER A 221 -13.25 9.00 -16.75
CA SER A 221 -13.11 8.48 -18.12
C SER A 221 -13.92 7.20 -18.37
N ASP A 222 -14.42 6.57 -17.31
CA ASP A 222 -15.07 5.29 -17.36
C ASP A 222 -16.52 5.40 -17.87
N ARG A 223 -16.87 4.56 -18.83
CA ARG A 223 -18.22 4.47 -19.41
C ARG A 223 -19.05 3.33 -18.82
N MET A 224 -18.51 2.62 -17.84
CA MET A 224 -19.13 1.45 -17.21
C MET A 224 -19.43 0.28 -18.15
N GLU A 225 -18.75 0.22 -19.30
CA GLU A 225 -18.93 -0.84 -20.31
C GLU A 225 -18.02 -2.05 -20.05
N ASP A 226 -16.84 -1.84 -19.47
CA ASP A 226 -15.83 -2.88 -19.25
C ASP A 226 -15.30 -2.83 -17.80
N VAL A 227 -15.86 -3.70 -16.96
CA VAL A 227 -15.47 -3.84 -15.54
C VAL A 227 -14.02 -4.28 -15.41
N GLU A 228 -13.54 -5.17 -16.29
CA GLU A 228 -12.20 -5.74 -16.15
C GLU A 228 -11.13 -4.69 -16.45
N ALA A 229 -11.34 -3.90 -17.51
CA ALA A 229 -10.47 -2.79 -17.85
C ALA A 229 -10.44 -1.70 -16.77
N PHE A 230 -11.61 -1.37 -16.18
CA PHE A 230 -11.67 -0.43 -15.06
C PHE A 230 -10.88 -0.94 -13.86
N VAL A 231 -11.14 -2.18 -13.44
CA VAL A 231 -10.48 -2.79 -12.26
C VAL A 231 -8.98 -2.89 -12.45
N GLU A 232 -8.48 -3.27 -13.63
CA GLU A 232 -7.03 -3.32 -13.86
C GLU A 232 -6.38 -1.93 -13.75
N LYS A 233 -6.99 -0.90 -14.34
CA LYS A 233 -6.43 0.48 -14.24
C LYS A 233 -6.29 0.91 -12.78
N VAL A 234 -7.32 0.72 -11.96
CA VAL A 234 -7.28 1.07 -10.54
C VAL A 234 -6.26 0.22 -9.79
N LYS A 235 -6.25 -1.09 -10.00
CA LYS A 235 -5.28 -2.01 -9.39
C LYS A 235 -3.84 -1.65 -9.73
N THR A 236 -3.56 -1.28 -10.98
CA THR A 236 -2.24 -0.84 -11.42
C THR A 236 -1.82 0.47 -10.73
N ALA A 237 -2.72 1.45 -10.61
CA ALA A 237 -2.48 2.67 -9.84
C ALA A 237 -2.16 2.37 -8.37
N CYS A 238 -3.00 1.56 -7.71
CA CYS A 238 -2.80 1.15 -6.32
C CYS A 238 -1.48 0.41 -6.12
N LYS A 239 -1.14 -0.53 -7.02
CA LYS A 239 0.11 -1.31 -6.95
C LYS A 239 1.34 -0.42 -7.04
N ARG A 240 1.38 0.57 -7.95
CA ARG A 240 2.51 1.50 -8.09
C ARG A 240 2.69 2.35 -6.82
N THR A 241 1.60 2.93 -6.31
CA THR A 241 1.63 3.72 -5.09
C THR A 241 2.06 2.89 -3.89
N ARG A 242 1.57 1.65 -3.78
CA ARG A 242 2.02 0.70 -2.77
C ARG A 242 3.52 0.48 -2.81
N VAL A 243 4.06 0.13 -3.98
CA VAL A 243 5.49 -0.15 -4.15
C VAL A 243 6.33 1.07 -3.77
N LEU A 244 5.88 2.28 -4.14
CA LEU A 244 6.52 3.53 -3.74
C LEU A 244 6.50 3.72 -2.21
N LEU A 245 5.37 3.46 -1.56
CA LEU A 245 5.23 3.57 -0.11
C LEU A 245 6.12 2.56 0.61
N GLU A 246 5.99 1.27 0.32
CA GLU A 246 6.71 0.20 1.03
C GLU A 246 8.22 0.25 0.82
N ASN A 247 8.65 0.32 -0.45
CA ASN A 247 10.05 0.12 -0.78
C ASN A 247 10.86 1.40 -0.62
N PHE A 248 10.21 2.56 -0.61
CA PHE A 248 10.89 3.84 -0.60
C PHE A 248 10.44 4.76 0.55
N LEU A 249 9.23 5.30 0.52
CA LEU A 249 8.83 6.38 1.44
C LEU A 249 8.72 5.94 2.91
N LEU A 250 8.17 4.75 3.16
CA LEU A 250 8.01 4.18 4.50
C LEU A 250 9.17 3.25 4.88
N SER A 251 10.15 3.10 3.98
CA SER A 251 11.29 2.23 4.21
C SER A 251 12.12 2.71 5.40
N PRO A 252 12.56 1.80 6.29
CA PRO A 252 13.49 2.15 7.36
C PRO A 252 14.85 2.65 6.83
N LYS A 253 15.14 2.41 5.54
CA LYS A 253 16.38 2.80 4.85
C LYS A 253 16.36 4.24 4.32
N LEU A 254 15.20 4.87 4.16
CA LEU A 254 15.11 6.27 3.75
C LEU A 254 15.54 7.17 4.91
N ARG A 255 16.81 7.62 4.86
CA ARG A 255 17.44 8.43 5.91
C ARG A 255 17.94 9.80 5.44
N SER A 256 17.90 10.06 4.13
CA SER A 256 18.46 11.29 3.55
C SER A 256 17.43 12.41 3.52
N GLU A 257 17.52 13.36 4.44
CA GLU A 257 16.68 14.57 4.39
C GLU A 257 16.86 15.33 3.07
N ARG A 258 18.09 15.40 2.56
CA ARG A 258 18.38 16.05 1.28
C ARG A 258 17.61 15.44 0.11
N ILE A 259 17.45 14.11 0.06
CA ILE A 259 16.68 13.48 -1.04
C ILE A 259 15.20 13.82 -0.93
N GLU A 260 14.68 13.87 0.30
CA GLU A 260 13.28 14.19 0.55
C GLU A 260 12.95 15.62 0.10
N VAL A 261 13.80 16.58 0.46
CA VAL A 261 13.65 17.99 0.06
C VAL A 261 13.77 18.15 -1.46
N LEU A 262 14.73 17.47 -2.10
CA LEU A 262 14.87 17.51 -3.56
C LEU A 262 13.63 16.94 -4.26
N LEU A 263 13.08 15.81 -3.79
CA LEU A 263 11.87 15.23 -4.36
C LEU A 263 10.68 16.19 -4.21
N LEU A 264 10.50 16.81 -3.04
CA LEU A 264 9.44 17.79 -2.85
C LEU A 264 9.63 19.03 -3.73
N GLN A 265 10.87 19.48 -3.93
CA GLN A 265 11.15 20.57 -4.85
C GLN A 265 10.73 20.19 -6.27
N TYR A 266 11.14 19.01 -6.77
CA TYR A 266 10.72 18.52 -8.09
C TYR A 266 9.21 18.37 -8.22
N LEU A 267 8.50 17.98 -7.16
CA LEU A 267 7.03 17.89 -7.15
C LEU A 267 6.33 19.26 -7.16
N ARG A 268 7.01 20.32 -6.71
CA ARG A 268 6.48 21.69 -6.69
C ARG A 268 6.85 22.51 -7.93
N GLU A 269 7.88 22.10 -8.65
CA GLU A 269 8.30 22.77 -9.87
C GLU A 269 7.23 22.59 -10.97
N ASP A 270 6.71 23.71 -11.46
CA ASP A 270 5.83 23.73 -12.63
C ASP A 270 6.62 23.25 -13.85
N GLY A 271 6.09 22.24 -14.54
CA GLY A 271 6.73 21.68 -15.73
C GLY A 271 7.66 20.50 -15.47
N VAL A 272 7.26 19.58 -14.58
CA VAL A 272 7.78 18.20 -14.61
C VAL A 272 7.79 17.75 -16.08
N ASN A 273 8.96 17.34 -16.56
CA ASN A 273 9.11 16.93 -17.95
C ASN A 273 8.34 15.61 -18.16
N LEU A 274 7.06 15.73 -18.48
CA LEU A 274 6.15 14.60 -18.69
C LEU A 274 6.65 13.70 -19.82
N ASP A 275 7.39 14.24 -20.79
CA ASP A 275 8.00 13.43 -21.86
C ASP A 275 9.03 12.43 -21.28
N VAL A 276 9.79 12.83 -20.26
CA VAL A 276 10.72 11.93 -19.57
C VAL A 276 9.97 10.87 -18.77
N VAL A 277 8.90 11.26 -18.07
CA VAL A 277 8.06 10.30 -17.32
C VAL A 277 7.43 9.28 -18.26
N MET A 278 6.82 9.73 -19.34
CA MET A 278 6.25 8.88 -20.38
C MET A 278 7.31 8.01 -21.08
N GLY A 279 8.51 8.55 -21.29
CA GLY A 279 9.64 7.79 -21.83
C GLY A 279 10.08 6.66 -20.90
N LEU A 280 10.11 6.90 -19.59
CA LEU A 280 10.42 5.88 -18.59
C LEU A 280 9.32 4.80 -18.50
N GLU A 281 8.05 5.20 -18.58
CA GLU A 281 6.93 4.25 -18.60
C GLU A 281 7.00 3.34 -19.82
N ARG A 282 7.18 3.90 -21.04
CA ARG A 282 7.35 3.11 -22.26
C ARG A 282 8.53 2.15 -22.18
N ALA A 283 9.68 2.62 -21.70
CA ALA A 283 10.86 1.77 -21.52
C ALA A 283 10.61 0.64 -20.49
N GLY A 284 9.83 0.91 -19.45
CA GLY A 284 9.37 -0.11 -18.49
C GLY A 284 8.46 -1.15 -19.14
N GLU A 285 7.49 -0.72 -19.94
CA GLU A 285 6.57 -1.61 -20.67
C GLU A 285 7.30 -2.48 -21.69
N GLU A 286 8.26 -1.91 -22.44
CA GLU A 286 9.11 -2.65 -23.38
C GLU A 286 9.93 -3.72 -22.67
N LYS A 287 10.52 -3.39 -21.52
CA LYS A 287 11.26 -4.34 -20.70
C LYS A 287 10.36 -5.46 -20.17
N ASP A 288 9.19 -5.13 -19.64
CA ASP A 288 8.25 -6.13 -19.10
C ASP A 288 7.71 -7.04 -20.21
N ARG A 289 7.52 -6.51 -21.43
CA ARG A 289 7.16 -7.31 -22.61
C ARG A 289 8.29 -8.26 -22.99
N ALA A 290 9.52 -7.77 -23.06
CA ALA A 290 10.70 -8.60 -23.38
C ALA A 290 10.91 -9.72 -22.35
N VAL A 291 10.67 -9.46 -21.06
CA VAL A 291 10.73 -10.49 -20.01
C VAL A 291 9.66 -11.57 -20.23
N ARG A 292 8.42 -11.20 -20.55
CA ARG A 292 7.35 -12.19 -20.82
C ARG A 292 7.65 -13.02 -22.06
N GLU A 293 8.08 -12.39 -23.15
CA GLU A 293 8.48 -13.10 -24.38
C GLU A 293 9.63 -14.07 -24.11
N TYR A 294 10.62 -13.66 -23.30
CA TYR A 294 11.70 -14.54 -22.86
C TYR A 294 11.15 -15.71 -22.04
N GLU A 295 10.35 -15.45 -21.02
CA GLU A 295 9.77 -16.50 -20.17
C GLU A 295 8.94 -17.50 -20.99
N GLU A 296 8.14 -17.04 -21.95
CA GLU A 296 7.38 -17.86 -22.89
C GLU A 296 8.26 -18.68 -23.82
N SER A 297 9.41 -18.15 -24.24
CA SER A 297 10.38 -18.85 -25.09
C SER A 297 11.16 -19.94 -24.35
N VAL A 298 11.27 -19.88 -23.02
CA VAL A 298 11.99 -20.88 -22.22
C VAL A 298 11.20 -22.20 -22.23
N PRO A 299 11.77 -23.30 -22.78
CA PRO A 299 11.13 -24.61 -22.81
C PRO A 299 10.70 -25.04 -21.41
N PHE A 300 9.51 -25.65 -21.30
CA PHE A 300 8.96 -26.11 -20.02
C PHE A 300 9.93 -27.00 -19.23
N SER A 301 10.73 -27.82 -19.93
CA SER A 301 11.73 -28.71 -19.32
C SER A 301 12.86 -27.99 -18.57
N LEU A 302 13.05 -26.69 -18.79
CA LEU A 302 14.08 -25.88 -18.13
C LEU A 302 13.53 -25.01 -17.00
N ARG A 303 12.22 -25.03 -16.74
CA ARG A 303 11.60 -24.20 -15.69
C ARG A 303 11.68 -24.83 -14.29
N ASP A 304 11.95 -26.13 -14.20
CA ASP A 304 11.92 -26.91 -12.95
C ASP A 304 13.33 -27.31 -12.41
N ILE A 305 14.41 -26.78 -12.98
CA ILE A 305 15.81 -26.98 -12.51
C ILE A 305 16.23 -25.79 -11.66
#